data_AF-M6WDB3-F1
#
_entry.id   AF-M6WDB3-F1
#
_cell.length_a   1.000
_cell.length_b   1.000
_cell.length_c   1.000
_cell.angle_alpha   90.00
_cell.angle_beta   90.00
_cell.angle_gamma   90.00
#
_symmetry.space_group_name_H-M   'P 1'
#
loop_
_entity.id
_entity.type
_entity.pdbx_description
1 polymer ?
#
loop_
_entity_poly.entity_id
_entity_poly.type
_entity_poly.pdbx_seq_one_letter_code
_entity_poly.pdbx_strand_id
1 'polypeptide(L)'
;MEIVRIQVIHRFGAYSVALLLSVTLGFAILKNFPATSKRLLQISMYLLVVQIILGILNIFFGLPKLVTALHTGFAVLLLTSSYLSLISRAIVLTSENERRPEK
;
A
#
# COMPACT_ATOMS: atom_id res chain seq x y z
N MET A 1 18.95 15.76 17.59
CA MET A 1 19.31 15.23 16.26
C MET A 1 18.62 13.90 15.93
N GLU A 2 18.37 13.02 16.90
CA GLU A 2 17.74 11.69 16.70
C GLU A 2 16.32 11.72 16.09
N ILE A 3 15.42 12.58 16.60
CA ILE A 3 14.01 12.64 16.16
C ILE A 3 13.89 13.04 14.68
N VAL A 4 14.73 13.97 14.23
CA VAL A 4 14.78 14.40 12.82
C VAL A 4 15.20 13.24 11.92
N ARG A 5 16.18 12.43 12.35
CA ARG A 5 16.62 11.25 11.61
C ARG A 5 15.50 10.23 11.43
N ILE A 6 14.73 9.95 12.49
CA ILE A 6 13.59 9.03 12.44
C ILE A 6 12.52 9.55 11.46
N GLN A 7 12.20 10.85 11.51
CA GLN A 7 11.23 11.44 10.59
C GLN A 7 11.70 11.40 9.13
N VAL A 8 12.99 11.64 8.88
CA VAL A 8 13.56 11.57 7.52
C VAL A 8 13.51 10.14 6.99
N ILE A 9 13.94 9.14 7.80
CA ILE A 9 13.87 7.73 7.41
C ILE A 9 12.42 7.31 7.16
N HIS A 10 11.48 7.75 8.01
CA HIS A 10 10.06 7.45 7.84
C HIS A 10 9.50 8.05 6.54
N ARG A 11 9.82 9.31 6.21
CA ARG A 11 9.42 9.95 4.94
C ARG A 11 10.02 9.22 3.73
N PHE A 12 11.27 8.82 3.82
CA PHE A 12 11.95 8.05 2.76
C PHE A 12 11.31 6.67 2.56
N GLY A 13 10.94 6.01 3.66
CA GLY A 13 10.16 4.77 3.64
C GLY A 13 8.79 4.97 2.99
N ALA A 14 8.06 6.04 3.34
CA ALA A 14 6.77 6.36 2.74
C ALA A 14 6.86 6.59 1.22
N TYR A 15 7.89 7.32 0.76
CA TYR A 15 8.13 7.50 -0.68
C TYR A 15 8.45 6.19 -1.39
N SER A 16 9.25 5.32 -0.77
CA SER A 16 9.55 3.99 -1.30
C SER A 16 8.28 3.15 -1.45
N VAL A 17 7.41 3.13 -0.43
CA VAL A 17 6.12 2.40 -0.48
C VAL A 17 5.20 2.98 -1.58
N ALA A 18 5.12 4.30 -1.70
CA ALA A 18 4.33 4.96 -2.73
C ALA A 18 4.81 4.61 -4.14
N LEU A 19 6.13 4.60 -4.37
CA LEU A 19 6.74 4.19 -5.63
C LEU A 19 6.41 2.73 -5.95
N LEU A 20 6.59 1.84 -4.97
CA LEU A 20 6.37 0.39 -5.14
C LEU A 20 4.91 0.07 -5.46
N LEU A 21 3.97 0.72 -4.78
CA LEU A 21 2.53 0.60 -5.08
C LEU A 21 2.18 1.16 -6.46
N SER A 22 2.75 2.32 -6.83
CA SER A 22 2.50 2.94 -8.14
C SER A 22 3.02 2.06 -9.28
N VAL A 23 4.23 1.52 -9.16
CA VAL A 23 4.81 0.57 -10.13
C VAL A 23 3.98 -0.70 -10.21
N THR A 24 3.56 -1.24 -9.06
CA THR A 24 2.74 -2.47 -9.01
C THR A 24 1.37 -2.25 -9.66
N LEU A 25 0.73 -1.11 -9.41
CA LEU A 25 -0.55 -0.76 -10.04
C LEU A 25 -0.38 -0.54 -11.54
N GLY A 26 0.65 0.18 -11.97
CA GLY A 26 0.98 0.37 -13.38
C GLY A 26 1.22 -0.96 -14.09
N PHE A 27 1.99 -1.85 -13.48
CA PHE A 27 2.23 -3.20 -14.00
C PHE A 27 0.95 -4.04 -14.04
N ALA A 28 0.09 -3.93 -13.02
CA ALA A 28 -1.20 -4.62 -12.97
C ALA A 28 -2.16 -4.16 -14.08
N ILE A 29 -2.15 -2.87 -14.43
CA ILE A 29 -2.91 -2.32 -15.55
C ILE A 29 -2.36 -2.88 -16.87
N LEU A 30 -1.05 -2.80 -17.08
CA LEU A 30 -0.38 -3.25 -18.31
C LEU A 30 -0.53 -4.76 -18.57
N LYS A 31 -0.47 -5.59 -17.52
CA LYS A 31 -0.60 -7.06 -17.62
C LYS A 31 -2.03 -7.58 -17.47
N ASN A 32 -3.05 -6.71 -17.53
CA ASN A 32 -4.45 -7.09 -17.40
C ASN A 32 -4.76 -7.99 -16.18
N PHE A 33 -4.26 -7.58 -15.01
CA PHE A 33 -4.54 -8.30 -13.77
C PHE A 33 -6.04 -8.42 -13.47
N PRO A 34 -6.43 -9.39 -12.63
CA PRO A 34 -7.81 -9.57 -12.20
C PRO A 34 -8.43 -8.27 -11.69
N ALA A 35 -9.70 -8.03 -12.03
CA ALA A 35 -10.43 -6.82 -11.62
C ALA A 35 -10.40 -6.61 -10.10
N THR A 36 -10.44 -7.69 -9.32
CA THR A 36 -10.33 -7.67 -7.84
C THR A 36 -8.98 -7.12 -7.38
N SER A 37 -7.86 -7.60 -7.94
CA SER A 37 -6.52 -7.09 -7.60
C SER A 37 -6.35 -5.63 -8.00
N LYS A 38 -6.84 -5.23 -9.19
CA LYS A 38 -6.80 -3.83 -9.64
C LYS A 38 -7.57 -2.91 -8.69
N ARG A 39 -8.78 -3.31 -8.27
CA ARG A 39 -9.62 -2.53 -7.34
C ARG A 39 -8.97 -2.39 -5.96
N LEU A 40 -8.36 -3.47 -5.44
CA LEU A 40 -7.61 -3.43 -4.18
C LEU A 40 -6.38 -2.51 -4.26
N LEU A 41 -5.63 -2.54 -5.36
CA LEU A 41 -4.50 -1.62 -5.60
C LEU A 41 -4.95 -0.16 -5.69
N GLN A 42 -6.09 0.12 -6.33
CA GLN A 42 -6.67 1.46 -6.36
C GLN A 42 -7.06 1.94 -4.95
N ILE A 43 -7.71 1.09 -4.16
CA ILE A 43 -8.04 1.39 -2.76
C ILE A 43 -6.77 1.66 -1.95
N SER A 44 -5.71 0.85 -2.13
CA SER A 44 -4.41 1.07 -1.48
C SER A 44 -3.79 2.43 -1.85
N MET A 45 -3.94 2.89 -3.10
CA MET A 45 -3.47 4.23 -3.49
C MET A 45 -4.27 5.36 -2.83
N TYR A 46 -5.61 5.24 -2.74
CA TYR A 46 -6.42 6.21 -2.00
C TYR A 46 -6.05 6.26 -0.52
N LEU A 47 -5.88 5.09 0.12
CA LEU A 47 -5.42 4.98 1.50
C LEU A 47 -4.05 5.63 1.69
N LEU A 48 -3.14 5.50 0.72
CA LEU A 48 -1.81 6.10 0.78
C LEU A 48 -1.87 7.64 0.80
N VAL A 49 -2.75 8.24 0.00
CA VAL A 49 -2.95 9.70 0.00
C VAL A 49 -3.48 10.18 1.35
N VAL A 50 -4.51 9.51 1.88
CA VAL A 50 -5.05 9.81 3.23
C VAL A 50 -3.94 9.67 4.28
N GLN A 51 -3.09 8.68 4.13
CA GLN A 51 -2.02 8.41 5.07
C GLN A 51 -0.94 9.49 5.09
N ILE A 52 -0.60 10.05 3.92
CA ILE A 52 0.31 11.19 3.81
C ILE A 52 -0.30 12.41 4.51
N ILE A 53 -1.58 12.69 4.27
CA ILE A 53 -2.30 13.81 4.89
C ILE A 53 -2.31 13.65 6.43
N LEU A 54 -2.69 12.47 6.93
CA LEU A 54 -2.68 12.17 8.37
C LEU A 54 -1.28 12.28 8.97
N GLY A 55 -0.24 11.86 8.24
CA GLY A 55 1.15 11.97 8.67
C GLY A 55 1.61 13.43 8.81
N ILE A 56 1.22 14.29 7.86
CA ILE A 56 1.48 15.74 7.92
C ILE A 56 0.72 16.36 9.10
N LEU A 57 -0.57 16.05 9.25
CA LEU A 57 -1.41 16.52 10.36
C LEU A 57 -0.82 16.11 11.72
N ASN A 58 -0.29 14.91 11.83
CA ASN A 58 0.34 14.43 13.06
C ASN A 58 1.52 15.30 13.51
N ILE A 59 2.30 15.85 12.57
CA ILE A 59 3.40 16.76 12.86
C ILE A 59 2.87 18.15 13.22
N PHE A 60 1.91 18.67 12.45
CA PHE A 60 1.33 20.00 12.67
C PHE A 60 0.61 20.13 14.03
N PHE A 61 -0.12 19.09 14.45
CA PHE A 61 -0.86 19.10 15.72
C PHE A 61 -0.03 18.61 16.92
N GLY A 62 1.26 18.31 16.74
CA GLY A 62 2.12 17.88 17.84
C GLY A 62 1.77 16.51 18.42
N LEU A 63 1.51 15.52 17.57
CA LEU A 63 1.22 14.11 17.93
C LEU A 63 -0.04 13.93 18.80
N PRO A 64 -1.22 14.44 18.39
CA PRO A 64 -2.46 14.13 19.10
C PRO A 64 -2.74 12.62 18.99
N LYS A 65 -3.08 12.01 20.13
CA LYS A 65 -3.29 10.54 20.25
C LYS A 65 -4.29 10.01 19.23
N LEU A 66 -5.34 10.79 18.94
CA LEU A 66 -6.38 10.42 17.97
C LEU A 66 -5.86 10.34 16.53
N VAL A 67 -5.14 11.37 16.06
CA VAL A 67 -4.61 11.41 14.68
C VAL A 67 -3.52 10.35 14.50
N THR A 68 -2.73 10.09 15.54
CA THR A 68 -1.72 9.02 15.51
C THR A 68 -2.36 7.63 15.46
N ALA A 69 -3.43 7.40 16.21
CA ALA A 69 -4.19 6.16 16.14
C ALA A 69 -4.84 5.98 14.76
N LEU A 70 -5.42 7.04 14.20
CA LEU A 70 -5.98 7.03 12.85
C LEU A 70 -4.90 6.75 11.80
N HIS A 71 -3.79 7.47 11.84
CA HIS A 71 -2.65 7.23 10.95
C HIS A 71 -2.21 5.76 11.03
N THR A 72 -2.02 5.22 12.23
CA THR A 72 -1.61 3.81 12.38
C THR A 72 -2.66 2.84 11.84
N GLY A 73 -3.95 3.09 12.12
CA GLY A 73 -5.05 2.26 11.61
C GLY A 73 -5.14 2.26 10.08
N PHE A 74 -5.01 3.44 9.46
CA PHE A 74 -4.97 3.56 7.99
C PHE A 74 -3.72 2.90 7.39
N ALA A 75 -2.59 2.89 8.10
CA ALA A 75 -1.39 2.15 7.71
C ALA A 75 -1.68 0.64 7.61
N VAL A 76 -2.35 0.10 8.63
CA VAL A 76 -2.73 -1.32 8.67
C VAL A 76 -3.69 -1.65 7.53
N LEU A 77 -4.71 -0.81 7.29
CA LEU A 77 -5.64 -1.01 6.18
C LEU A 77 -4.93 -1.01 4.82
N LEU A 78 -3.99 -0.10 4.61
CA LEU A 78 -3.18 -0.06 3.39
C LEU A 78 -2.35 -1.33 3.23
N LEU A 79 -1.72 -1.79 4.32
CA LEU A 79 -0.91 -3.00 4.32
C LEU A 79 -1.76 -4.23 3.99
N THR A 80 -2.91 -4.39 4.66
CA THR A 80 -3.84 -5.49 4.44
C THR A 80 -4.39 -5.48 3.01
N SER A 81 -4.83 -4.33 2.49
CA SER A 81 -5.33 -4.21 1.11
C SER A 81 -4.25 -4.60 0.08
N SER A 82 -3.02 -4.14 0.29
CA SER A 82 -1.90 -4.45 -0.59
C SER A 82 -1.53 -5.93 -0.53
N TYR A 83 -1.56 -6.53 0.67
CA TYR A 83 -1.31 -7.96 0.86
C TYR A 83 -2.40 -8.84 0.23
N LEU A 84 -3.68 -8.48 0.40
CA LEU A 84 -4.80 -9.17 -0.25
C LEU A 84 -4.71 -9.09 -1.77
N SER A 85 -4.26 -7.96 -2.33
CA SER A 85 -4.05 -7.81 -3.77
C SER A 85 -3.00 -8.79 -4.30
N LEU A 86 -1.89 -8.96 -3.56
CA LEU A 86 -0.83 -9.93 -3.88
C LEU A 86 -1.32 -11.37 -3.77
N ILE A 87 -2.04 -11.72 -2.70
CA ILE A 87 -2.62 -13.05 -2.54
C ILE A 87 -3.62 -13.35 -3.65
N SER A 88 -4.51 -12.42 -3.97
CA SER A 88 -5.50 -12.58 -5.05
C SER A 88 -4.81 -12.87 -6.38
N ARG A 89 -3.69 -12.18 -6.66
CA ARG A 89 -2.87 -12.46 -7.84
C ARG A 89 -2.21 -13.84 -7.76
N ALA A 90 -1.64 -14.22 -6.61
CA ALA A 90 -0.99 -15.51 -6.42
C ALA A 90 -1.97 -16.67 -6.61
N ILE A 91 -3.18 -16.57 -6.04
CA ILE A 91 -4.24 -17.58 -6.22
C ILE A 91 -4.60 -17.73 -7.69
N VAL A 92 -4.77 -16.61 -8.42
CA VAL A 92 -5.07 -16.66 -9.86
C VAL A 92 -3.93 -17.31 -10.64
N LEU A 93 -2.68 -16.93 -10.37
CA LEU A 93 -1.51 -17.54 -11.02
C LEU A 93 -1.40 -19.04 -10.76
N THR A 94 -1.61 -19.49 -9.52
CA THR A 94 -1.62 -20.92 -9.17
C THR A 94 -2.74 -21.66 -9.89
N SER A 95 -3.95 -21.09 -9.93
CA SER A 95 -5.09 -21.69 -10.66
C SER A 95 -4.88 -21.76 -12.17
N GLU A 96 -4.15 -20.80 -12.76
CA GLU A 96 -3.81 -20.80 -14.18
C GLU A 96 -2.72 -21.84 -14.49
N ASN A 97 -1.76 -22.02 -13.58
CA ASN A 97 -0.72 -23.05 -13.68
C ASN A 97 -1.29 -24.47 -13.57
N GLU A 98 -2.22 -24.72 -12.65
CA GLU A 98 -2.93 -26.02 -12.57
C GLU A 98 -3.78 -26.31 -13.80
N ARG A 99 -4.37 -25.29 -14.44
CA ARG A 99 -5.15 -25.46 -15.68
C ARG A 99 -4.32 -25.62 -16.95
N ARG A 100 -3.00 -25.42 -16.87
CA ARG A 100 -2.06 -25.72 -17.94
C ARG A 100 -1.27 -26.96 -17.54
N PRO A 101 -1.86 -28.18 -17.52
CA PRO A 101 -1.06 -29.38 -17.39
C PRO A 101 -0.07 -29.37 -18.56
N GLU A 102 1.19 -29.62 -18.23
CA GLU A 102 2.32 -29.63 -19.14
C GLU A 102 1.93 -30.35 -20.45
N LYS A 103 2.17 -29.64 -21.55
CA LYS A 103 2.00 -30.17 -22.90
C LYS A 103 3.29 -30.83 -23.33
#